data_AF-A0A426RVF3-F1
#
_entry.id   AF-A0A426RVF3-F1
#
_cell.length_a   1.000
_cell.length_b   1.000
_cell.length_c   1.000
_cell.angle_alpha   90.00
_cell.angle_beta   90.00
_cell.angle_gamma   90.00
#
_symmetry.space_group_name_H-M   'P 1'
#
loop_
_entity.id
_entity.type
_entity.pdbx_description
1 polymer ?
#
loop_
_entity_poly.entity_id
_entity_poly.type
_entity_poly.pdbx_seq_one_letter_code
_entity_poly.pdbx_strand_id
1 'polypeptide(L)' 'MSELDDYSARLMALIGNLTPAARKAMASDIAKRLRSRQQASIKRQQAPDGTPFKP' A
#
# COMPACT_ATOMS: atom_id res chain seq x y z
N MET A 1 -9.46 -0.60 23.34
CA MET A 1 -8.50 -1.13 22.35
C MET A 1 -9.24 -2.13 21.51
N SER A 2 -9.32 -1.87 20.21
CA SER A 2 -9.86 -2.81 19.23
C SER A 2 -8.83 -3.89 18.92
N GLU A 3 -9.26 -5.07 18.46
CA GLU A 3 -8.34 -6.13 17.99
C GLU A 3 -7.41 -5.64 16.87
N LEU A 4 -7.83 -4.61 16.12
CA LEU A 4 -7.02 -3.96 15.09
C LEU A 4 -5.85 -3.17 15.68
N ASP A 5 -5.99 -2.63 16.89
CA ASP A 5 -4.91 -1.91 17.58
C ASP A 5 -3.78 -2.87 17.96
N ASP A 6 -4.14 -4.03 18.51
CA ASP A 6 -3.18 -5.07 18.88
C ASP A 6 -2.46 -5.65 17.66
N TYR A 7 -3.19 -5.84 16.56
CA TYR A 7 -2.61 -6.27 15.30
C TYR A 7 -1.66 -5.22 14.72
N SER A 8 -2.05 -3.94 14.73
CA SER A 8 -1.22 -2.82 14.29
C SER A 8 0.07 -2.74 15.11
N ALA A 9 -0.01 -2.88 16.44
CA ALA A 9 1.15 -2.87 17.32
C ALA A 9 2.14 -4.00 16.98
N ARG A 10 1.64 -5.23 16.74
CA ARG A 10 2.48 -6.37 16.35
C ARG A 10 3.15 -6.16 14.99
N LEU A 11 2.43 -5.60 14.01
CA LEU A 11 3.01 -5.27 12.71
C LEU A 11 4.09 -4.18 12.82
N MET A 12 3.85 -3.15 13.62
CA MET A 12 4.84 -2.09 13.86
C MET A 12 6.10 -2.65 14.51
N ALA A 13 5.97 -3.55 15.48
CA ALA A 13 7.11 -4.23 16.11
C ALA A 13 7.90 -5.07 15.10
N LEU A 14 7.22 -5.85 14.24
CA LEU A 14 7.86 -6.64 13.19
C LEU A 14 8.62 -5.76 12.20
N ILE A 15 7.99 -4.68 11.74
CA ILE A 15 8.62 -3.70 10.85
C ILE A 15 9.78 -3.00 11.58
N GLY A 16 9.66 -2.71 12.87
CA GLY A 16 10.71 -2.16 13.73
C GLY A 16 11.98 -3.01 13.75
N ASN A 17 11.83 -4.33 13.79
CA ASN A 17 12.94 -5.30 13.81
C ASN A 17 13.68 -5.44 12.45
N LEU A 18 13.20 -4.83 11.38
CA LEU A 18 13.88 -4.83 10.09
C LEU A 18 15.09 -3.89 10.08
N THR A 19 16.17 -4.33 9.44
CA THR A 19 17.31 -3.46 9.13
C THR A 19 16.86 -2.29 8.23
N PRO A 20 17.57 -1.14 8.25
CA PRO A 20 17.25 -0.02 7.38
C PRO A 20 17.20 -0.38 5.89
N ALA A 21 18.09 -1.27 5.43
CA ALA A 21 18.14 -1.75 4.05
C ALA A 21 16.90 -2.60 3.69
N ALA A 22 16.51 -3.53 4.56
CA ALA A 22 15.31 -4.36 4.35
C ALA A 22 14.03 -3.51 4.33
N ARG A 23 13.93 -2.52 5.21
CA ARG A 23 12.80 -1.57 5.23
C ARG A 23 12.71 -0.77 3.93
N LYS A 24 13.84 -0.29 3.40
CA LYS A 24 13.90 0.41 2.10
C LYS A 24 13.50 -0.48 0.93
N ALA A 25 13.96 -1.73 0.92
CA ALA A 25 13.59 -2.71 -0.10
C ALA A 25 12.08 -3.00 -0.10
N MET A 26 11.50 -3.24 1.08
CA MET A 26 10.06 -3.43 1.26
C MET A 26 9.25 -2.22 0.76
N ALA A 27 9.62 -1.01 1.17
CA ALA A 27 8.95 0.22 0.72
C ALA A 27 9.03 0.40 -0.81
N SER A 28 10.17 0.07 -1.40
CA SER A 28 10.36 0.14 -2.85
C SER A 28 9.47 -0.85 -3.61
N ASP A 29 9.30 -2.07 -3.11
CA ASP A 29 8.40 -3.07 -3.73
C ASP A 29 6.93 -2.63 -3.65
N ILE A 30 6.50 -2.13 -2.49
CA ILE A 30 5.15 -1.57 -2.30
C ILE A 30 4.90 -0.44 -3.30
N ALA A 31 5.84 0.50 -3.43
CA ALA A 31 5.72 1.62 -4.36
C ALA A 31 5.60 1.17 -5.82
N LYS A 32 6.38 0.16 -6.25
CA LYS A 32 6.32 -0.41 -7.60
C LYS A 32 4.93 -1.01 -7.89
N ARG A 33 4.41 -1.82 -6.95
CA ARG A 33 3.08 -2.43 -7.08
C ARG A 33 1.97 -1.38 -7.11
N LEU A 34 2.05 -0.37 -6.23
CA LEU A 34 1.10 0.74 -6.20
C LEU A 34 1.09 1.50 -7.53
N ARG A 35 2.27 1.84 -8.06
CA ARG A 35 2.39 2.52 -9.35
C ARG A 35 1.78 1.70 -10.48
N SER A 36 2.04 0.41 -10.54
CA SER A 36 1.46 -0.48 -11.56
C SER A 36 -0.08 -0.47 -11.50
N ARG A 37 -0.66 -0.59 -10.30
CA ARG A 37 -2.12 -0.52 -10.10
C ARG A 37 -2.70 0.84 -10.50
N GLN A 38 -2.06 1.93 -10.09
CA GLN A 38 -2.49 3.28 -10.46
C GLN A 38 -2.44 3.50 -11.97
N GLN A 39 -1.37 3.06 -12.63
CA GLN A 39 -1.26 3.13 -14.10
C GLN A 39 -2.37 2.34 -14.80
N ALA A 40 -2.70 1.15 -14.30
CA ALA A 40 -3.82 0.38 -14.84
C ALA A 40 -5.17 1.10 -14.61
N SER A 41 -5.37 1.71 -13.45
CA SER A 41 -6.59 2.48 -13.14
C SER A 41 -6.73 3.70 -14.05
N ILE A 42 -5.65 4.48 -14.23
CA ILE A 42 -5.61 5.64 -15.12
C ILE A 42 -5.93 5.23 -16.56
N LYS A 43 -5.37 4.13 -17.05
CA LYS A 43 -5.67 3.63 -18.39
C LYS A 43 -7.14 3.25 -18.57
N ARG A 44 -7.79 2.73 -17.53
CA ARG A 44 -9.21 2.35 -17.57
C ARG A 44 -10.15 3.54 -17.53
N GLN A 45 -9.69 4.71 -17.06
CA GLN A 45 -10.52 5.91 -16.88
C GLN A 45 -11.79 5.59 -16.10
N GLN A 46 -11.64 4.95 -14.94
CA GLN A 46 -12.73 4.58 -14.04
C GLN A 46 -12.53 5.25 -12.68
N ALA A 47 -13.63 5.74 -12.11
CA ALA A 47 -13.69 6.17 -10.73
C ALA A 47 -13.63 4.96 -9.78
N PRO A 48 -13.34 5.17 -8.47
CA PRO A 48 -13.25 4.08 -7.50
C PRO A 48 -14.53 3.26 -7.35
N ASP A 49 -15.68 3.83 -7.71
CA ASP A 49 -17.00 3.18 -7.73
C ASP A 49 -17.27 2.37 -9.02
N GLY A 50 -16.31 2.34 -9.95
CA GLY A 50 -16.40 1.63 -11.23
C GLY A 50 -17.08 2.42 -12.35
N THR A 51 -17.58 3.63 -12.09
CA THR A 51 -18.18 4.47 -13.12
C THR A 51 -17.11 5.09 -14.03
N PRO A 52 -17.44 5.46 -15.29
CA PRO A 52 -16.51 6.18 -16.14
C PRO A 52 -16.03 7.48 -15.47
N PHE A 53 -14.74 7.74 -15.57
CA PHE A 53 -14.13 8.97 -15.09
C PHE A 53 -14.77 10.17 -15.81
N LYS A 54 -15.33 11.10 -15.04
CA LYS A 54 -15.84 12.38 -15.53
C LYS A 54 -14.76 13.45 -15.25
N PRO A 55 -14.23 14.15 -16.29
CA PRO A 55 -13.23 15.20 -16.12
C PRO A 55 -13.70 16.36 -15.25
#